data_AF-A0A957XNL4-F1
#
_entry.id   AF-A0A957XNL4-F1
#
_cell.length_a   1.000
_cell.length_b   1.000
_cell.length_c   1.000
_cell.angle_alpha   90.00
_cell.angle_beta   90.00
_cell.angle_gamma   90.00
#
_symmetry.space_group_name_H-M   'P 1'
#
loop_
_entity.id
_entity.type
_entity.pdbx_description
1 polymer ?
#
loop_
_entity_poly.entity_id
_entity_poly.type
_entity_poly.pdbx_seq_one_letter_code
_entity_poly.pdbx_strand_id
1 'polypeptide(L)'
;GLEFPVVFIVGCEEGLLPYHRSDELPDIDEERRLFYVGMTRAQQRLILTHAKSRFLFGQEMTNPPSQFVDDIEQALKELKRSAYRKPAKESPDHVQLKLF
;
A
#
# COMPACT_ATOMS: atom_id res chain seq x y z
N GLY A 1 -5.36 -11.96 21.01
CA GLY A 1 -5.57 -11.43 19.64
C GLY A 1 -5.41 -12.55 18.63
N LEU A 2 -5.78 -12.32 17.37
CA LEU A 2 -5.49 -13.27 16.28
C LEU A 2 -3.99 -13.24 15.94
N GLU A 3 -3.49 -14.28 15.28
CA GLU A 3 -2.10 -14.38 14.78
C GLU A 3 -2.08 -15.18 13.48
N PHE A 4 -1.14 -14.84 12.59
CA PHE A 4 -1.02 -15.46 11.27
C PHE A 4 0.45 -15.72 10.92
N PRO A 5 0.77 -16.83 10.20
CA PRO A 5 2.12 -17.08 9.73
C PRO A 5 2.70 -15.92 8.91
N VAL A 6 1.86 -15.33 8.05
CA VAL A 6 2.22 -14.22 7.18
C VAL A 6 1.15 -13.14 7.27
N VAL A 7 1.58 -11.88 7.43
CA VAL A 7 0.68 -10.70 7.45
C VAL A 7 1.09 -9.72 6.37
N PHE A 8 0.10 -9.19 5.67
CA PHE A 8 0.25 -8.08 4.73
C PHE A 8 -0.43 -6.86 5.33
N ILE A 9 0.31 -5.78 5.56
CA ILE A 9 -0.25 -4.46 5.81
C ILE A 9 -0.11 -3.68 4.52
N VAL A 10 -1.26 -3.26 3.97
CA VAL A 10 -1.34 -2.63 2.65
C VAL A 10 -1.75 -1.18 2.79
N GLY A 11 -1.32 -0.34 1.83
CA GLY A 11 -1.65 1.08 1.87
C GLY A 11 -0.90 1.83 2.97
N CYS A 12 0.37 1.46 3.22
CA CYS A 12 1.26 2.19 4.13
C CYS A 12 1.66 3.53 3.50
N GLU A 13 0.70 4.46 3.44
CA GLU A 13 0.74 5.73 2.74
C GLU A 13 0.32 6.85 3.68
N GLU A 14 0.95 8.03 3.59
CA GLU A 14 0.49 9.21 4.34
C GLU A 14 -0.98 9.52 4.05
N GLY A 15 -1.74 9.84 5.10
CA GLY A 15 -3.19 10.08 5.05
C GLY A 15 -4.05 8.81 5.00
N LEU A 16 -3.48 7.63 4.74
CA LEU A 16 -4.16 6.34 4.83
C LEU A 16 -3.71 5.53 6.06
N LEU A 17 -2.41 5.61 6.37
CA LEU A 17 -1.79 5.06 7.56
C LEU A 17 -0.61 5.97 7.94
N PRO A 18 -0.71 6.83 8.98
CA PRO A 18 -1.89 7.08 9.81
C PRO A 18 -3.10 7.54 9.00
N TYR A 19 -4.29 7.09 9.40
CA TYR A 19 -5.52 7.54 8.76
C TYR A 19 -5.86 8.97 9.18
N HIS A 20 -6.05 9.84 8.19
CA HIS A 20 -6.45 11.23 8.42
C HIS A 20 -7.86 11.45 7.88
N ARG A 21 -8.78 11.91 8.74
CA ARG A 21 -10.03 12.53 8.26
C ARG A 21 -9.77 13.99 7.96
N SER A 22 -10.42 14.50 6.92
CA SER A 22 -10.19 15.86 6.43
C SER A 22 -10.55 16.96 7.43
N ASP A 23 -11.38 16.64 8.42
CA ASP A 23 -11.98 17.54 9.40
C ASP A 23 -11.42 17.39 10.83
N GLU A 24 -10.57 16.40 11.08
CA GLU A 24 -10.08 16.07 12.42
C GLU A 24 -8.55 15.96 12.44
N LEU A 25 -7.92 16.44 13.51
CA LEU A 25 -6.51 16.14 13.75
C LEU A 25 -6.36 14.65 14.04
N PRO A 26 -5.46 13.95 13.34
CA PRO A 26 -5.27 12.52 13.55
C PRO A 26 -4.65 12.25 14.91
N ASP A 27 -5.20 11.26 15.62
CA ASP A 27 -4.57 10.72 16.82
C ASP A 27 -3.42 9.82 16.41
N ILE A 28 -2.25 10.44 16.22
CA ILE A 28 -1.04 9.76 15.75
C ILE A 28 -0.60 8.66 16.71
N ASP A 29 -0.83 8.82 18.02
CA ASP A 29 -0.42 7.84 19.02
C ASP A 29 -1.31 6.59 18.96
N GLU A 30 -2.63 6.77 18.76
CA GLU A 30 -3.54 5.65 18.57
C GLU A 30 -3.31 4.95 17.23
N GLU A 31 -3.13 5.69 16.13
CA GLU A 31 -2.81 5.10 14.82
C GLU A 31 -1.49 4.32 14.86
N ARG A 32 -0.49 4.82 15.61
CA ARG A 32 0.77 4.13 15.84
C ARG A 32 0.58 2.85 16.66
N ARG A 33 -0.30 2.86 17.66
CA ARG A 33 -0.69 1.64 18.40
C ARG A 33 -1.38 0.64 17.48
N LEU A 34 -2.29 1.09 16.62
CA LEU A 34 -2.97 0.22 15.64
C LEU A 34 -1.96 -0.42 14.69
N PHE A 35 -1.01 0.35 14.18
CA PHE A 35 0.07 -0.18 13.33
C PHE A 35 0.91 -1.23 14.08
N TYR A 36 1.34 -0.95 15.31
CA TYR A 36 2.07 -1.90 16.15
C TYR A 36 1.28 -3.18 16.41
N VAL A 37 -0.02 -3.07 16.72
CA VAL A 37 -0.91 -4.23 16.91
C VAL A 37 -0.96 -5.05 15.62
N GLY A 38 -1.06 -4.41 14.45
CA GLY A 38 -1.02 -5.06 13.14
C GLY A 38 0.29 -5.79 12.89
N MET A 39 1.43 -5.16 13.17
CA MET A 39 2.76 -5.76 13.02
C MET A 39 2.91 -7.02 13.88
N THR A 40 2.44 -6.97 15.13
CA THR A 40 2.52 -8.08 16.09
C THR A 40 1.55 -9.24 15.79
N ARG A 41 0.72 -9.13 14.73
CA ARG A 41 -0.07 -10.26 14.23
C ARG A 41 0.75 -11.26 13.42
N ALA A 42 1.93 -10.87 12.93
CA ALA A 42 2.79 -11.69 12.09
C ALA A 42 3.68 -12.63 12.92
N GLN A 43 3.64 -13.93 12.64
CA GLN A 43 4.50 -14.91 13.33
C GLN A 43 5.84 -15.15 12.60
N GLN A 44 5.83 -15.16 11.27
CA GLN A 44 7.04 -15.48 10.47
C GLN A 44 7.42 -14.34 9.53
N ARG A 45 6.44 -13.76 8.81
CA ARG A 45 6.71 -12.74 7.79
C ARG A 45 5.69 -11.61 7.86
N LEU A 46 6.22 -10.39 7.91
CA LEU A 46 5.45 -9.16 7.75
C LEU A 46 5.82 -8.52 6.41
N ILE A 47 4.81 -8.22 5.59
CA ILE A 47 4.98 -7.52 4.32
C ILE A 47 4.22 -6.20 4.40
N LEU A 48 4.94 -5.10 4.22
CA LEU A 48 4.39 -3.75 4.16
C LEU A 48 4.38 -3.28 2.71
N THR A 49 3.26 -2.73 2.24
CA THR A 49 3.15 -2.26 0.85
C THR A 49 2.62 -0.84 0.76
N HIS A 50 3.20 -0.09 -0.17
CA HIS A 50 2.87 1.29 -0.52
C HIS A 50 2.59 1.35 -2.03
N ALA A 51 1.54 2.07 -2.43
CA ALA A 51 1.23 2.30 -3.84
C ALA A 51 1.85 3.60 -4.35
N LYS A 52 2.49 3.56 -5.53
CA LYS A 52 2.98 4.78 -6.18
C LYS A 52 1.85 5.76 -6.51
N SER A 53 0.71 5.25 -6.96
CA SER A 53 -0.52 6.00 -7.19
C SER A 53 -1.70 5.07 -6.90
N ARG A 54 -2.80 5.61 -6.36
CA ARG A 54 -4.04 4.88 -6.12
C ARG A 54 -5.25 5.74 -6.45
N PHE A 55 -6.36 5.08 -6.80
CA PHE A 55 -7.65 5.73 -6.95
C PHE A 55 -8.47 5.52 -5.67
N LEU A 56 -8.85 6.61 -4.99
CA LEU A 56 -9.59 6.58 -3.74
C LEU A 56 -10.60 7.73 -3.73
N PHE A 57 -11.84 7.46 -3.29
CA PHE A 57 -12.93 8.45 -3.25
C PHE A 57 -13.13 9.24 -4.56
N GLY A 58 -12.95 8.58 -5.71
CA GLY A 58 -13.13 9.21 -7.01
C GLY A 58 -11.95 10.07 -7.49
N GLN A 59 -10.85 10.09 -6.75
CA GLN A 59 -9.66 10.89 -7.07
C GLN A 59 -8.41 10.01 -7.16
N GLU A 60 -7.50 10.35 -8.07
CA GLU A 60 -6.16 9.76 -8.12
C GLU A 60 -5.26 10.46 -7.10
N MET A 61 -4.63 9.68 -6.22
CA MET A 61 -3.78 10.15 -5.14
C MET A 61 -2.37 9.55 -5.27
N THR A 62 -1.36 10.39 -5.10
CA THR A 62 0.05 10.02 -5.09
C THR A 62 0.62 10.37 -3.72
N ASN A 63 0.35 9.52 -2.73
CA ASN A 63 0.78 9.77 -1.35
C ASN A 63 2.21 9.21 -1.14
N PRO A 64 3.05 9.88 -0.34
CA PRO A 64 4.33 9.32 0.08
C PRO A 64 4.14 8.10 1.00
N PRO A 65 5.18 7.28 1.22
CA PRO A 65 5.16 6.22 2.22
C PRO A 65 4.82 6.75 3.61
N SER A 66 4.14 5.93 4.39
CA SER A 66 3.82 6.21 5.80
C SER A 66 5.08 6.48 6.63
N GLN A 67 5.04 7.52 7.45
CA GLN A 67 6.06 7.83 8.46
C GLN A 67 6.33 6.64 9.39
N PHE A 68 5.33 5.79 9.65
CA PHE A 68 5.50 4.61 10.51
C PHE A 68 6.41 3.55 9.87
N VAL A 69 6.48 3.49 8.53
CA VAL A 69 7.40 2.61 7.81
C VAL A 69 8.82 3.15 7.87
N ASP A 70 8.97 4.48 7.82
CA ASP A 70 10.27 5.14 7.88
C ASP A 70 10.92 5.01 9.27
N ASP A 71 10.12 5.00 10.34
CA ASP A 71 10.57 4.79 11.72
C ASP A 71 11.20 3.41 11.98
N ILE A 72 10.92 2.41 11.14
CA ILE A 72 11.53 1.08 11.27
C ILE A 72 13.02 1.16 10.90
N GLU A 73 13.89 0.52 11.67
CA GLU A 73 15.33 0.47 11.36
C GLU A 73 15.58 -0.12 9.97
N GLN A 74 16.45 0.52 9.17
CA GLN A 74 16.75 0.08 7.81
C GLN A 74 17.36 -1.33 7.76
N ALA A 75 18.13 -1.71 8.79
CA ALA A 75 18.72 -3.04 8.91
C ALA A 75 17.67 -4.16 9.02
N LEU A 76 16.43 -3.84 9.41
CA LEU A 76 15.33 -4.78 9.55
C LEU A 76 14.44 -4.85 8.30
N LYS A 77 14.71 -4.02 7.29
CA LYS A 77 13.87 -3.88 6.09
C LYS A 77 14.55 -4.43 4.85
N GLU A 78 13.82 -5.25 4.11
CA GLU A 78 14.18 -5.60 2.73
C GLU A 78 13.29 -4.80 1.76
N LEU A 79 13.85 -3.76 1.12
CA LEU A 79 13.09 -2.93 0.18
C LEU A 79 13.04 -3.56 -1.20
N LYS A 80 11.85 -4.03 -1.60
CA LYS A 80 11.59 -4.53 -2.96
C LYS A 80 10.84 -3.49 -3.76
N ARG A 81 11.50 -2.89 -4.75
CA ARG A 81 10.81 -2.06 -5.74
C ARG A 81 10.12 -2.97 -6.74
N SER A 82 8.79 -2.90 -6.78
CA SER A 82 8.02 -3.51 -7.87
C SER A 82 8.47 -2.87 -9.19
N ALA A 83 9.11 -3.63 -10.06
CA ALA A 83 9.31 -3.23 -11.44
C ALA A 83 7.94 -3.29 -12.11
N TYR A 84 7.20 -2.19 -12.07
CA TYR A 84 5.97 -2.05 -12.84
C TYR A 84 6.31 -2.24 -14.32
N ARG A 85 6.04 -3.45 -14.85
CA ARG A 85 6.03 -3.69 -16.29
C ARG A 85 4.67 -3.24 -16.77
N LYS A 86 4.62 -2.12 -17.49
CA LYS A 86 3.44 -1.75 -18.25
C LYS A 86 3.14 -2.95 -19.18
N PRO A 87 1.96 -3.58 -19.11
CA PRO A 87 1.62 -4.62 -20.06
C PRO A 87 1.75 -4.01 -21.46
N ALA A 88 2.42 -4.73 -22.37
CA ALA A 88 2.50 -4.30 -23.76
C ALA A 88 1.06 -4.08 -24.23
N LYS A 89 0.80 -2.90 -24.81
CA LYS A 89 -0.49 -2.63 -25.44
C LYS A 89 -0.54 -3.56 -26.64
N GLU A 90 -1.19 -4.71 -26.51
CA GLU A 90 -1.62 -5.46 -27.69
C GLU A 90 -2.54 -4.52 -28.45
N SER A 91 -2.04 -3.97 -29.56
CA SER A 91 -2.91 -3.38 -30.56
C SER A 91 -3.86 -4.51 -30.95
N PRO A 92 -5.18 -4.37 -30.74
CA PRO A 92 -6.08 -5.25 -31.44
C PRO A 92 -5.82 -4.97 -32.92
N ASP A 93 -5.13 -5.89 -33.60
CA ASP A 93 -5.32 -6.05 -35.02
C ASP A 93 -6.82 -6.24 -35.16
N HIS A 94 -7.51 -5.14 -35.46
CA HIS A 94 -8.90 -5.18 -35.85
C HIS A 94 -8.90 -5.97 -37.15
N VAL A 95 -8.98 -7.30 -37.04
CA VAL A 95 -9.49 -8.15 -38.10
C VAL A 95 -10.98 -7.85 -38.18
N GLN A 96 -11.28 -6.66 -38.66
CA GLN A 96 -12.58 -6.35 -39.20
C GLN A 96 -12.67 -7.22 -40.45
N LEU A 97 -13.18 -8.44 -40.26
CA LEU A 97 -13.67 -9.25 -41.35
C LEU A 97 -14.61 -8.34 -42.14
N LYS A 98 -14.20 -7.97 -43.35
CA LYS A 98 -15.09 -7.36 -44.34
C LYS A 98 -16.15 -8.40 -44.66
N LEU A 99 -17.21 -8.44 -43.84
CA LEU A 99 -18.51 -8.77 -44.37
C LEU A 99 -18.93 -7.55 -45.17
N PHE A 100 -19.21 -7.81 -46.45
CA PHE A 100 -19.43 -6.90 -47.58
C PHE A 100 -18.14 -6.48 -48.31
#